data_AF-X6N758-F1
#
_entry.id   AF-X6N758-F1
#
_cell.length_a   1.000
_cell.length_b   1.000
_cell.length_c   1.000
_cell.angle_alpha   90.00
_cell.angle_beta   90.00
_cell.angle_gamma   90.00
#
_symmetry.space_group_name_H-M   'P 1'
#
loop_
_entity.id
_entity.type
_entity.pdbx_description
1 polymer ?
#
loop_
_entity_poly.entity_id
_entity_poly.type
_entity_poly.pdbx_seq_one_letter_code
_entity_poly.pdbx_strand_id
1 'polypeptide(L)'
;KKKKTKKKKKKKKKPYIEIELVIKHWYRLFSIKRRWIGELSRIVSRYFLLTYFKLLKVVQMQSIAGNVSFSLDSAKIVFSSGNTAQILDIKQEKVIQVLQGHSKDVNDVQFSPDEKMIVSCSADKTIRLWDANSGQVIKIFDGHSDRVISVQFSPNGLFIVSCSSDETIRLWNVNTGNQVKILAENLSKPKNVRFSPHGHLIVSSSYEYTQIWDVQSTNKIHELRADSTHVYKSQISPNGHSVVSALDRAIRLWDTNSGAITTLKEGIPYINDVKYSHDGQFFTVI
;
A
#
# COMPACT_ATOMS: atom_id res chain seq x y z
N LYS A 1 -20.08 3.63 61.33
CA LYS A 1 -19.59 4.68 60.39
C LYS A 1 -18.05 4.64 60.45
N LYS A 2 -17.22 4.32 59.45
CA LYS A 2 -17.22 4.50 58.00
C LYS A 2 -16.49 3.31 57.34
N LYS A 3 -17.06 2.72 56.28
CA LYS A 3 -16.38 1.81 55.36
C LYS A 3 -15.37 2.63 54.51
N LYS A 4 -14.08 2.28 54.50
CA LYS A 4 -13.13 2.72 53.47
C LYS A 4 -12.86 1.54 52.52
N THR A 5 -13.55 1.56 51.38
CA THR A 5 -13.34 0.65 50.26
C THR A 5 -12.07 1.05 49.49
N LYS A 6 -11.00 0.25 49.59
CA LYS A 6 -9.86 0.33 48.66
C LYS A 6 -10.27 -0.33 47.33
N LYS A 7 -10.71 0.48 46.36
CA LYS A 7 -10.85 0.05 44.95
C LYS A 7 -9.45 -0.21 44.37
N LYS A 8 -9.12 -1.47 44.11
CA LYS A 8 -7.99 -1.88 43.26
C LYS A 8 -8.21 -1.30 41.85
N LYS A 9 -7.39 -0.33 41.44
CA LYS A 9 -7.23 0.02 40.02
C LYS A 9 -6.53 -1.15 39.31
N LYS A 10 -7.30 -2.06 38.72
CA LYS A 10 -6.79 -2.98 37.69
C LYS A 10 -6.44 -2.11 36.46
N LYS A 11 -5.15 -1.79 36.27
CA LYS A 11 -4.64 -1.36 34.96
C LYS A 11 -4.91 -2.51 33.99
N LYS A 12 -5.86 -2.34 33.07
CA LYS A 12 -6.02 -3.24 31.91
C LYS A 12 -4.73 -3.13 31.09
N LYS A 13 -3.83 -4.10 31.23
CA LYS A 13 -2.71 -4.30 30.28
C LYS A 13 -3.36 -4.64 28.93
N LYS A 14 -3.08 -3.82 27.90
CA LYS A 14 -3.38 -4.17 26.50
C LYS A 14 -2.64 -5.48 26.16
N PRO A 15 -3.20 -6.39 25.34
CA PRO A 15 -2.54 -7.65 25.02
C PRO A 15 -1.43 -7.37 24.00
N TYR A 16 -0.23 -7.08 24.50
CA TYR A 16 1.02 -7.19 23.76
C TYR A 16 1.43 -8.66 23.89
N ILE A 17 1.06 -9.50 22.94
CA ILE A 17 1.53 -10.90 22.91
C ILE A 17 2.86 -10.89 22.16
N GLU A 18 3.94 -11.20 22.88
CA GLU A 18 5.32 -11.29 22.40
C GLU A 18 5.46 -12.35 21.29
N ILE A 19 5.40 -11.93 20.03
CA ILE A 19 5.78 -12.75 18.85
C ILE A 19 7.30 -13.04 18.84
N GLU A 20 8.08 -12.32 19.66
CA GLU A 20 9.55 -12.49 19.80
C GLU A 20 9.97 -13.91 20.23
N LEU A 21 9.15 -14.60 21.03
CA LEU A 21 9.44 -15.95 21.53
C LEU A 21 9.37 -17.02 20.43
N VAL A 22 8.47 -16.85 19.45
CA VAL A 22 8.31 -17.81 18.35
C VAL A 22 9.51 -17.75 17.40
N ILE A 23 10.03 -16.55 17.12
CA ILE A 23 11.17 -16.36 16.23
C ILE A 23 12.47 -16.91 16.85
N LYS A 24 12.73 -16.64 18.15
CA LYS A 24 13.90 -17.17 18.86
C LYS A 24 13.88 -18.69 18.99
N HIS A 25 12.71 -19.31 19.15
CA HIS A 25 12.58 -20.77 19.21
C HIS A 25 12.92 -21.43 17.87
N TRP A 26 12.56 -20.79 16.75
CA TRP A 26 12.85 -21.28 15.41
C TRP A 26 14.34 -21.18 15.02
N TYR A 27 15.03 -20.11 15.42
CA TYR A 27 16.48 -19.99 15.19
C TYR A 27 17.29 -21.06 15.93
N ARG A 28 16.86 -21.52 17.11
CA ARG A 28 17.51 -22.63 17.83
C ARG A 28 17.38 -23.97 17.11
N LEU A 29 16.24 -24.21 16.45
CA LEU A 29 16.01 -25.43 15.66
C LEU A 29 16.87 -25.47 14.38
N PHE A 30 17.34 -24.32 13.90
CA PHE A 30 18.15 -24.20 12.67
C PHE A 30 19.62 -24.63 12.82
N SER A 31 20.07 -25.08 14.01
CA SER A 31 21.46 -25.51 14.24
C SER A 31 21.78 -26.95 13.79
N ILE A 32 20.85 -27.66 13.16
CA ILE A 32 21.00 -29.10 12.83
C ILE A 32 21.41 -29.30 11.36
N LYS A 33 22.69 -29.67 11.18
CA LYS A 33 23.45 -30.20 10.02
C LYS A 33 22.96 -29.94 8.56
N ARG A 34 23.88 -29.30 7.82
CA ARG A 34 23.86 -28.81 6.41
C ARG A 34 23.43 -29.76 5.27
N ARG A 35 23.02 -31.01 5.49
CA ARG A 35 22.80 -31.98 4.39
C ARG A 35 21.36 -32.02 3.83
N TRP A 36 20.42 -31.32 4.46
CA TRP A 36 19.00 -31.30 4.07
C TRP A 36 18.49 -29.91 3.63
N ILE A 37 19.38 -28.95 3.44
CA ILE A 37 19.03 -27.53 3.24
C ILE A 37 18.33 -27.28 1.90
N GLY A 38 18.63 -28.05 0.84
CA GLY A 38 18.02 -27.80 -0.49
C GLY A 38 16.53 -28.12 -0.55
N GLU A 39 16.14 -29.32 -0.10
CA GLU A 39 14.74 -29.73 -0.09
C GLU A 39 13.94 -29.05 1.01
N LEU A 40 14.50 -28.90 2.22
CA LEU A 40 13.83 -28.15 3.29
C LEU A 40 13.74 -26.66 2.95
N SER A 41 14.70 -26.04 2.25
CA SER A 41 14.57 -24.66 1.78
C SER A 41 13.47 -24.53 0.73
N ARG A 42 13.35 -25.47 -0.22
CA ARG A 42 12.23 -25.46 -1.18
C ARG A 42 10.89 -25.71 -0.50
N ILE A 43 10.81 -26.68 0.40
CA ILE A 43 9.58 -27.03 1.12
C ILE A 43 9.19 -25.89 2.07
N VAL A 44 10.13 -25.33 2.84
CA VAL A 44 9.87 -24.19 3.74
C VAL A 44 9.61 -22.92 2.96
N SER A 45 10.27 -22.65 1.82
CA SER A 45 9.91 -21.51 0.97
C SER A 45 8.54 -21.69 0.36
N ARG A 46 8.17 -22.91 -0.05
CA ARG A 46 6.85 -23.21 -0.60
C ARG A 46 5.78 -23.20 0.49
N TYR A 47 6.06 -23.69 1.69
CA TYR A 47 5.17 -23.64 2.84
C TYR A 47 5.03 -22.22 3.37
N PHE A 48 6.12 -21.45 3.44
CA PHE A 48 6.13 -20.04 3.82
C PHE A 48 5.42 -19.19 2.78
N LEU A 49 5.62 -19.44 1.48
CA LEU A 49 4.77 -18.87 0.44
C LEU A 49 3.32 -19.27 0.67
N LEU A 50 3.00 -20.56 0.86
CA LEU A 50 1.62 -21.03 1.03
C LEU A 50 0.95 -20.51 2.31
N THR A 51 1.66 -20.40 3.44
CA THR A 51 1.14 -19.78 4.66
C THR A 51 1.10 -18.28 4.55
N TYR A 52 2.07 -17.62 3.91
CA TYR A 52 2.01 -16.20 3.56
C TYR A 52 0.84 -15.93 2.61
N PHE A 53 0.60 -16.77 1.62
CA PHE A 53 -0.53 -16.73 0.67
C PHE A 53 -1.85 -17.08 1.33
N LYS A 54 -1.89 -18.00 2.30
CA LYS A 54 -3.08 -18.24 3.15
C LYS A 54 -3.33 -17.07 4.10
N LEU A 55 -2.29 -16.46 4.66
CA LEU A 55 -2.39 -15.24 5.47
C LEU A 55 -2.89 -14.07 4.61
N LEU A 56 -2.39 -13.95 3.38
CA LEU A 56 -2.86 -13.05 2.33
C LEU A 56 -4.29 -13.36 1.87
N LYS A 57 -4.79 -14.58 2.09
CA LYS A 57 -6.19 -14.98 1.81
C LYS A 57 -7.13 -14.56 2.95
N VAL A 58 -6.61 -14.52 4.18
CA VAL A 58 -7.34 -14.03 5.37
C VAL A 58 -7.30 -12.49 5.44
N VAL A 59 -6.22 -11.89 4.97
CA VAL A 59 -6.09 -10.44 4.78
C VAL A 59 -6.64 -10.14 3.40
N GLN A 60 -7.92 -9.81 3.25
CA GLN A 60 -8.49 -9.34 1.98
C GLN A 60 -7.73 -8.07 1.56
N MET A 61 -6.68 -8.25 0.75
CA MET A 61 -5.63 -7.26 0.50
C MET A 61 -6.11 -6.25 -0.54
N GLN A 62 -6.48 -5.05 -0.08
CA GLN A 62 -6.37 -3.87 -0.94
C GLN A 62 -4.89 -3.51 -1.08
N SER A 63 -4.30 -3.93 -2.21
CA SER A 63 -2.95 -3.61 -2.70
C SER A 63 -1.78 -4.12 -1.84
N ILE A 64 -1.04 -5.08 -2.39
CA ILE A 64 0.39 -5.24 -2.04
C ILE A 64 1.13 -4.02 -2.63
N ALA A 65 2.37 -3.77 -2.19
CA ALA A 65 3.27 -2.77 -2.81
C ALA A 65 3.06 -2.69 -4.34
N GLY A 66 2.99 -1.47 -4.89
CA GLY A 66 2.35 -1.09 -6.17
C GLY A 66 2.54 -2.01 -7.39
N ASN A 67 3.52 -2.90 -7.36
CA ASN A 67 3.76 -3.85 -8.43
C ASN A 67 2.78 -5.05 -8.44
N VAL A 68 1.88 -5.19 -7.44
CA VAL A 68 0.93 -6.32 -7.34
C VAL A 68 -0.41 -5.91 -6.69
N SER A 69 -1.53 -6.34 -7.27
CA SER A 69 -2.87 -6.24 -6.68
C SER A 69 -3.64 -7.56 -6.80
N PHE A 70 -4.48 -7.87 -5.80
CA PHE A 70 -5.43 -8.99 -5.87
C PHE A 70 -6.76 -8.54 -6.45
N SER A 71 -7.49 -9.50 -7.02
CA SER A 71 -8.94 -9.43 -7.14
C SER A 71 -9.59 -9.53 -5.74
N LEU A 72 -10.77 -8.94 -5.59
CA LEU A 72 -11.63 -8.95 -4.42
C LEU A 72 -11.98 -10.37 -3.97
N ASP A 73 -12.21 -11.28 -4.93
CA ASP A 73 -12.44 -12.71 -4.69
C ASP A 73 -11.16 -13.49 -4.34
N SER A 74 -10.00 -12.84 -4.42
CA SER A 74 -8.67 -13.42 -4.20
C SER A 74 -8.38 -14.64 -5.07
N ALA A 75 -9.02 -14.76 -6.23
CA ALA A 75 -8.77 -15.82 -7.21
C ALA A 75 -7.69 -15.43 -8.23
N LYS A 76 -7.50 -14.12 -8.45
CA LYS A 76 -6.56 -13.56 -9.42
C LYS A 76 -5.62 -12.56 -8.77
N ILE A 77 -4.43 -12.43 -9.34
CA ILE A 77 -3.54 -11.30 -9.09
C ILE A 77 -3.21 -10.61 -10.41
N VAL A 78 -3.07 -9.29 -10.36
CA VAL A 78 -2.41 -8.52 -11.40
C VAL A 78 -1.06 -8.04 -10.88
N PHE A 79 -0.02 -8.16 -11.69
CA PHE A 79 1.32 -7.71 -11.32
C PHE A 79 2.09 -7.16 -12.51
N SER A 80 3.03 -6.26 -12.24
CA SER A 80 3.92 -5.70 -13.25
C SER A 80 5.15 -6.59 -13.46
N SER A 81 5.55 -6.80 -14.71
CA SER A 81 6.75 -7.53 -15.10
C SER A 81 7.42 -6.82 -16.28
N GLY A 82 8.52 -6.11 -16.01
CA GLY A 82 9.17 -5.23 -16.99
C GLY A 82 8.18 -4.21 -17.53
N ASN A 83 8.06 -4.14 -18.85
CA ASN A 83 7.13 -3.25 -19.56
C ASN A 83 5.71 -3.82 -19.75
N THR A 84 5.35 -4.90 -19.05
CA THR A 84 4.02 -5.53 -19.13
C THR A 84 3.34 -5.58 -17.78
N ALA A 85 2.01 -5.64 -17.78
CA ALA A 85 1.24 -6.13 -16.64
C ALA A 85 0.66 -7.51 -16.97
N GLN A 86 0.53 -8.39 -15.99
CA GLN A 86 0.09 -9.77 -16.18
C GLN A 86 -0.97 -10.13 -15.16
N ILE A 87 -1.98 -10.89 -15.59
CA ILE A 87 -3.00 -11.46 -14.72
C ILE A 87 -2.71 -12.95 -14.54
N LEU A 88 -2.56 -13.38 -13.30
CA LEU A 88 -2.36 -14.77 -12.90
C LEU A 88 -3.63 -15.30 -12.24
N ASP A 89 -4.11 -16.46 -12.70
CA ASP A 89 -5.07 -17.26 -11.96
C ASP A 89 -4.31 -18.04 -10.87
N ILE A 90 -4.67 -17.80 -9.61
CA ILE A 90 -3.96 -18.38 -8.46
C ILE A 90 -4.24 -19.88 -8.35
N LYS A 91 -5.43 -20.34 -8.71
CA LYS A 91 -5.81 -21.76 -8.58
C LYS A 91 -5.09 -22.61 -9.64
N GLN A 92 -4.91 -22.06 -10.83
CA GLN A 92 -4.24 -22.72 -11.94
C GLN A 92 -2.72 -22.47 -11.96
N GLU A 93 -2.23 -21.56 -11.11
CA GLU A 93 -0.83 -21.08 -11.09
C GLU A 93 -0.34 -20.64 -12.48
N LYS A 94 -1.24 -20.04 -13.28
CA LYS A 94 -0.98 -19.74 -14.69
C LYS A 94 -1.32 -18.30 -15.03
N VAL A 95 -0.48 -17.68 -15.84
CA VAL A 95 -0.75 -16.37 -16.44
C VAL A 95 -1.85 -16.56 -17.48
N ILE A 96 -3.00 -15.93 -17.24
CA ILE A 96 -4.18 -16.02 -18.10
C ILE A 96 -4.27 -14.84 -19.07
N GLN A 97 -3.63 -13.71 -18.75
CA GLN A 97 -3.64 -12.53 -19.60
C GLN A 97 -2.31 -11.76 -19.48
N VAL A 98 -1.83 -11.22 -20.59
CA VAL A 98 -0.68 -10.31 -20.64
C VAL A 98 -1.13 -8.99 -21.26
N LEU A 99 -0.95 -7.90 -20.53
CA LEU A 99 -1.27 -6.53 -20.90
C LEU A 99 -0.02 -5.89 -21.50
N GLN A 100 0.09 -5.93 -22.82
CA GLN A 100 1.23 -5.37 -23.56
C GLN A 100 0.89 -3.99 -24.12
N GLY A 101 1.85 -3.06 -24.03
CA GLY A 101 1.74 -1.78 -24.71
C GLY A 101 2.60 -0.67 -24.12
N HIS A 102 2.97 -0.75 -22.84
CA HIS A 102 3.93 0.19 -22.27
C HIS A 102 5.31 0.03 -22.93
N SER A 103 5.97 1.16 -23.20
CA SER A 103 7.29 1.16 -23.87
C SER A 103 8.47 1.06 -22.90
N LYS A 104 8.19 1.21 -21.60
CA LYS A 104 9.15 1.09 -20.50
C LYS A 104 8.50 0.40 -19.31
N ASP A 105 9.28 0.20 -18.25
CA ASP A 105 8.85 -0.51 -17.05
C ASP A 105 7.53 0.01 -16.47
N VAL A 106 6.65 -0.91 -16.12
CA VAL A 106 5.42 -0.66 -15.38
C VAL A 106 5.76 -0.56 -13.90
N ASN A 107 5.44 0.59 -13.30
CA ASN A 107 5.81 0.91 -11.92
C ASN A 107 4.71 0.56 -10.92
N ASP A 108 3.45 0.60 -11.33
CA ASP A 108 2.30 0.29 -10.46
C ASP A 108 1.15 -0.28 -11.29
N VAL A 109 0.36 -1.18 -10.70
CA VAL A 109 -0.78 -1.83 -11.35
C VAL A 109 -1.86 -2.25 -10.34
N GLN A 110 -3.12 -2.02 -10.71
CA GLN A 110 -4.26 -2.31 -9.83
C GLN A 110 -5.53 -2.70 -10.60
N PHE A 111 -6.35 -3.57 -10.02
CA PHE A 111 -7.74 -3.75 -10.44
C PHE A 111 -8.60 -2.53 -10.07
N SER A 112 -9.62 -2.28 -10.87
CA SER A 112 -10.73 -1.40 -10.51
C SER A 112 -11.57 -2.02 -9.38
N PRO A 113 -12.31 -1.20 -8.60
CA PRO A 113 -13.18 -1.72 -7.55
C PRO A 113 -14.25 -2.72 -8.02
N ASP A 114 -14.67 -2.63 -9.27
CA ASP A 114 -15.63 -3.54 -9.90
C ASP A 114 -14.97 -4.70 -10.68
N GLU A 115 -13.63 -4.78 -10.65
CA GLU A 115 -12.78 -5.81 -11.29
C GLU A 115 -12.84 -5.90 -12.82
N LYS A 116 -13.60 -5.01 -13.47
CA LYS A 116 -13.74 -5.02 -14.93
C LYS A 116 -12.57 -4.37 -15.64
N MET A 117 -11.84 -3.51 -14.93
CA MET A 117 -10.74 -2.75 -15.48
C MET A 117 -9.47 -2.94 -14.66
N ILE A 118 -8.34 -2.68 -15.31
CA ILE A 118 -7.03 -2.60 -14.67
C ILE A 118 -6.44 -1.25 -15.01
N VAL A 119 -5.79 -0.61 -14.06
CA VAL A 119 -4.97 0.59 -14.30
C VAL A 119 -3.50 0.22 -14.11
N SER A 120 -2.63 0.71 -14.99
CA SER A 120 -1.19 0.64 -14.83
C SER A 120 -0.53 1.98 -15.10
N CYS A 121 0.61 2.23 -14.48
CA CYS A 121 1.43 3.41 -14.78
C CYS A 121 2.89 3.02 -15.01
N SER A 122 3.62 3.84 -15.76
CA SER A 122 4.93 3.43 -16.29
C SER A 122 5.97 4.54 -16.34
N ALA A 123 7.23 4.12 -16.44
CA ALA A 123 8.36 4.95 -16.79
C ALA A 123 8.26 5.57 -18.20
N ASP A 124 7.32 5.13 -19.03
CA ASP A 124 7.00 5.76 -20.32
C ASP A 124 6.14 7.03 -20.19
N LYS A 125 5.90 7.49 -18.95
CA LYS A 125 5.16 8.71 -18.60
C LYS A 125 3.65 8.60 -18.77
N THR A 126 3.14 7.44 -19.17
CA THR A 126 1.71 7.22 -19.39
C THR A 126 1.07 6.40 -18.27
N ILE A 127 -0.24 6.58 -18.15
CA ILE A 127 -1.13 5.67 -17.41
C ILE A 127 -2.02 4.99 -18.42
N ARG A 128 -2.27 3.70 -18.26
CA ARG A 128 -3.14 2.93 -19.15
C ARG A 128 -4.26 2.27 -18.38
N LEU A 129 -5.45 2.34 -18.96
CA LEU A 129 -6.63 1.62 -18.52
C LEU A 129 -6.85 0.45 -19.47
N TRP A 130 -7.02 -0.73 -18.91
CA TRP A 130 -7.19 -1.98 -19.63
C TRP A 130 -8.52 -2.60 -19.29
N ASP A 131 -9.14 -3.25 -20.27
CA ASP A 131 -10.24 -4.17 -20.02
C ASP A 131 -9.67 -5.46 -19.42
N ALA A 132 -10.14 -5.85 -18.23
CA ALA A 132 -9.56 -6.96 -17.49
C ALA A 132 -9.81 -8.33 -18.15
N ASN A 133 -10.81 -8.44 -19.02
CA ASN A 133 -11.19 -9.70 -19.66
C ASN A 133 -10.47 -9.91 -20.99
N SER A 134 -10.43 -8.89 -21.84
CA SER A 134 -9.80 -8.93 -23.16
C SER A 134 -8.33 -8.52 -23.14
N GLY A 135 -7.90 -7.80 -22.09
CA GLY A 135 -6.58 -7.20 -21.97
C GLY A 135 -6.29 -6.08 -22.97
N GLN A 136 -7.31 -5.56 -23.64
CA GLN A 136 -7.16 -4.45 -24.57
C GLN A 136 -7.05 -3.12 -23.81
N VAL A 137 -6.29 -2.18 -24.38
CA VAL A 137 -6.22 -0.81 -23.87
C VAL A 137 -7.56 -0.11 -24.14
N ILE A 138 -8.23 0.31 -23.09
CA ILE A 138 -9.45 1.14 -23.15
C ILE A 138 -9.05 2.60 -23.37
N LYS A 139 -8.08 3.08 -22.57
CA LYS A 139 -7.64 4.49 -22.58
C LYS A 139 -6.17 4.59 -22.22
N ILE A 140 -5.55 5.66 -22.72
CA ILE A 140 -4.21 6.11 -22.34
C ILE A 140 -4.38 7.53 -21.78
N PHE A 141 -3.92 7.75 -20.55
CA PHE A 141 -3.84 9.08 -19.96
C PHE A 141 -2.41 9.58 -20.15
N ASP A 142 -2.30 10.65 -20.92
CA ASP A 142 -1.05 11.36 -21.19
C ASP A 142 -1.10 12.76 -20.57
N GLY A 143 0.05 13.27 -20.15
CA GLY A 143 0.18 14.60 -19.58
C GLY A 143 1.27 14.74 -18.52
N HIS A 144 1.69 13.65 -17.87
CA HIS A 144 2.87 13.68 -17.01
C HIS A 144 4.14 13.90 -17.84
N SER A 145 5.03 14.77 -17.39
CA SER A 145 6.26 15.10 -18.15
C SER A 145 7.44 14.16 -17.84
N ASP A 146 7.29 13.31 -16.81
CA ASP A 146 8.25 12.29 -16.40
C ASP A 146 7.55 11.02 -15.89
N ARG A 147 8.33 9.97 -15.55
CA ARG A 147 7.86 8.64 -15.15
C ARG A 147 6.77 8.70 -14.07
N VAL A 148 5.69 7.98 -14.30
CA VAL A 148 4.60 7.84 -13.33
C VAL A 148 4.97 6.72 -12.37
N ILE A 149 4.98 7.00 -11.07
CA ILE A 149 5.55 6.12 -10.04
C ILE A 149 4.45 5.28 -9.37
N SER A 150 3.28 5.88 -9.14
CA SER A 150 2.17 5.19 -8.48
C SER A 150 0.84 5.64 -9.07
N VAL A 151 -0.13 4.73 -9.06
CA VAL A 151 -1.48 4.97 -9.57
C VAL A 151 -2.51 4.22 -8.73
N GLN A 152 -3.69 4.80 -8.54
CA GLN A 152 -4.78 4.12 -7.84
C GLN A 152 -6.14 4.57 -8.35
N PHE A 153 -7.09 3.64 -8.41
CA PHE A 153 -8.50 3.99 -8.55
C PHE A 153 -9.06 4.63 -7.27
N SER A 154 -10.00 5.56 -7.44
CA SER A 154 -10.89 5.97 -6.37
C SER A 154 -11.81 4.78 -5.98
N PRO A 155 -12.30 4.72 -4.73
CA PRO A 155 -13.17 3.62 -4.28
C PRO A 155 -14.46 3.46 -5.10
N ASN A 156 -14.97 4.56 -5.67
CA ASN A 156 -16.14 4.54 -6.56
C ASN A 156 -15.80 4.20 -8.03
N GLY A 157 -14.52 4.01 -8.37
CA GLY A 157 -14.06 3.66 -9.72
C GLY A 157 -14.16 4.77 -10.77
N LEU A 158 -14.61 5.98 -10.40
CA LEU A 158 -14.85 7.08 -11.34
C LEU A 158 -13.58 7.90 -11.65
N PHE A 159 -12.59 7.85 -10.75
CA PHE A 159 -11.37 8.62 -10.85
C PHE A 159 -10.14 7.75 -10.67
N ILE A 160 -9.02 8.23 -11.19
CA ILE A 160 -7.68 7.71 -10.94
C ILE A 160 -6.86 8.83 -10.34
N VAL A 161 -6.05 8.53 -9.34
CA VAL A 161 -4.99 9.41 -8.85
C VAL A 161 -3.63 8.84 -9.24
N SER A 162 -2.71 9.70 -9.64
CA SER A 162 -1.33 9.33 -9.94
C SER A 162 -0.32 10.29 -9.34
N CYS A 163 0.89 9.80 -9.10
CA CYS A 163 2.05 10.64 -8.79
C CYS A 163 3.24 10.29 -9.68
N SER A 164 4.05 11.29 -10.00
CA SER A 164 5.14 11.17 -10.97
C SER A 164 6.44 11.83 -10.48
N SER A 165 7.55 11.46 -11.11
CA SER A 165 8.83 12.17 -10.95
C SER A 165 8.78 13.60 -11.48
N ASP A 166 7.72 14.01 -12.19
CA ASP A 166 7.48 15.39 -12.59
C ASP A 166 7.03 16.30 -11.43
N GLU A 167 7.10 15.80 -10.20
CA GLU A 167 6.79 16.54 -8.98
C GLU A 167 5.30 16.92 -8.87
N THR A 168 4.42 16.22 -9.59
CA THR A 168 2.99 16.43 -9.54
C THR A 168 2.19 15.22 -9.04
N ILE A 169 1.04 15.51 -8.43
CA ILE A 169 -0.04 14.55 -8.21
C ILE A 169 -1.23 14.99 -9.05
N ARG A 170 -1.79 14.06 -9.83
CA ARG A 170 -2.87 14.37 -10.77
C ARG A 170 -4.08 13.48 -10.54
N LEU A 171 -5.26 14.08 -10.77
CA LEU A 171 -6.54 13.41 -10.74
C LEU A 171 -7.09 13.31 -12.16
N TRP A 172 -7.52 12.12 -12.55
CA TRP A 172 -8.00 11.79 -13.88
C TRP A 172 -9.42 11.24 -13.80
N ASN A 173 -10.24 11.57 -14.79
CA ASN A 173 -11.58 11.02 -14.89
C ASN A 173 -11.55 9.78 -15.79
N VAL A 174 -11.97 8.63 -15.25
CA VAL A 174 -11.88 7.32 -15.91
C VAL A 174 -12.69 7.29 -17.21
N ASN A 175 -13.89 7.88 -17.20
CA ASN A 175 -14.82 7.83 -18.33
C ASN A 175 -14.37 8.70 -19.51
N THR A 176 -13.88 9.90 -19.22
CA THR A 176 -13.44 10.84 -20.27
C THR A 176 -12.02 10.53 -20.72
N GLY A 177 -11.12 10.11 -19.84
CA GLY A 177 -9.69 10.03 -20.12
C GLY A 177 -8.95 11.35 -19.86
N ASN A 178 -9.67 12.39 -19.46
CA ASN A 178 -9.09 13.71 -19.28
C ASN A 178 -8.55 13.89 -17.88
N GLN A 179 -7.47 14.66 -17.78
CA GLN A 179 -7.03 15.21 -16.51
C GLN A 179 -8.11 16.14 -15.97
N VAL A 180 -8.58 15.86 -14.75
CA VAL A 180 -9.53 16.73 -14.05
C VAL A 180 -8.78 17.90 -13.44
N LYS A 181 -7.67 17.61 -12.73
CA LYS A 181 -6.93 18.62 -11.98
C LYS A 181 -5.52 18.13 -11.62
N ILE A 182 -4.60 19.07 -11.45
CA ILE A 182 -3.33 18.86 -10.74
C ILE A 182 -3.57 19.18 -9.26
N LEU A 183 -3.47 18.16 -8.39
CA LEU A 183 -3.76 18.27 -6.96
C LEU A 183 -2.61 18.90 -6.17
N ALA A 184 -1.38 18.69 -6.65
CA ALA A 184 -0.16 19.18 -6.01
C ALA A 184 0.94 19.35 -7.05
N GLU A 185 1.79 20.36 -6.86
CA GLU A 185 2.93 20.69 -7.71
C GLU A 185 4.15 21.02 -6.82
N ASN A 186 5.36 20.94 -7.41
CA ASN A 186 6.64 21.21 -6.73
C ASN A 186 6.88 20.31 -5.51
N LEU A 187 6.51 19.04 -5.66
CA LEU A 187 6.73 17.99 -4.68
C LEU A 187 8.16 17.44 -4.77
N SER A 188 8.85 17.26 -3.63
CA SER A 188 10.14 16.54 -3.56
C SER A 188 9.99 15.04 -3.90
N LYS A 189 9.90 14.68 -5.19
CA LYS A 189 9.88 13.28 -5.69
C LYS A 189 8.86 12.38 -4.95
N PRO A 190 7.56 12.51 -5.23
CA PRO A 190 6.55 11.66 -4.60
C PRO A 190 6.81 10.18 -4.92
N LYS A 191 6.55 9.30 -3.96
CA LYS A 191 6.81 7.85 -4.05
C LYS A 191 5.55 7.01 -4.09
N ASN A 192 4.49 7.51 -3.49
CA ASN A 192 3.23 6.81 -3.43
C ASN A 192 2.07 7.80 -3.38
N VAL A 193 0.92 7.38 -3.88
CA VAL A 193 -0.33 8.12 -3.74
C VAL A 193 -1.47 7.14 -3.52
N ARG A 194 -2.36 7.45 -2.56
CA ARG A 194 -3.46 6.58 -2.19
C ARG A 194 -4.73 7.36 -1.87
N PHE A 195 -5.87 6.89 -2.34
CA PHE A 195 -7.18 7.31 -1.85
C PHE A 195 -7.45 6.74 -0.45
N SER A 196 -8.20 7.51 0.34
CA SER A 196 -8.89 6.95 1.49
C SER A 196 -9.97 5.96 1.04
N PRO A 197 -10.35 4.98 1.88
CA PRO A 197 -11.38 4.00 1.56
C PRO A 197 -12.75 4.62 1.24
N HIS A 198 -13.02 5.81 1.76
CA HIS A 198 -14.23 6.58 1.47
C HIS A 198 -14.05 7.58 0.30
N GLY A 199 -12.84 7.72 -0.24
CA GLY A 199 -12.55 8.48 -1.46
C GLY A 199 -12.52 10.00 -1.32
N HIS A 200 -12.70 10.53 -0.10
CA HIS A 200 -12.68 11.98 0.15
C HIS A 200 -11.27 12.54 0.40
N LEU A 201 -10.31 11.68 0.77
CA LEU A 201 -8.92 12.08 0.99
C LEU A 201 -7.98 11.37 0.02
N ILE A 202 -6.87 12.04 -0.26
CA ILE A 202 -5.70 11.45 -0.90
C ILE A 202 -4.52 11.62 0.05
N VAL A 203 -3.77 10.55 0.27
CA VAL A 203 -2.51 10.54 0.99
C VAL A 203 -1.39 10.36 -0.01
N SER A 204 -0.40 11.25 0.04
CA SER A 204 0.83 11.14 -0.75
C SER A 204 2.03 11.10 0.16
N SER A 205 2.99 10.24 -0.17
CA SER A 205 4.26 10.17 0.54
C SER A 205 5.42 10.49 -0.40
N SER A 206 6.41 11.19 0.13
CA SER A 206 7.71 11.49 -0.49
C SER A 206 8.84 11.06 0.45
N TYR A 207 10.09 11.37 0.11
CA TYR A 207 11.21 11.18 1.04
C TYR A 207 11.11 12.06 2.30
N GLU A 208 10.51 13.23 2.19
CA GLU A 208 10.57 14.28 3.22
C GLU A 208 9.23 14.51 3.93
N TYR A 209 8.12 14.17 3.28
CA TYR A 209 6.79 14.47 3.79
C TYR A 209 5.77 13.38 3.48
N THR A 210 4.75 13.36 4.33
CA THR A 210 3.45 12.72 4.06
C THR A 210 2.41 13.80 4.07
N GLN A 211 1.65 13.94 2.99
CA GLN A 211 0.63 14.98 2.84
C GLN A 211 -0.75 14.33 2.67
N ILE A 212 -1.75 14.97 3.26
CA ILE A 212 -3.17 14.63 3.09
C ILE A 212 -3.84 15.78 2.35
N TRP A 213 -4.57 15.41 1.31
CA TRP A 213 -5.30 16.30 0.43
C TRP A 213 -6.78 15.97 0.51
N ASP A 214 -7.61 16.99 0.54
CA ASP A 214 -9.04 16.83 0.33
C ASP A 214 -9.34 16.79 -1.17
N VAL A 215 -10.08 15.78 -1.61
CA VAL A 215 -10.39 15.60 -3.04
C VAL A 215 -11.32 16.71 -3.55
N GLN A 216 -12.17 17.28 -2.69
CA GLN A 216 -13.20 18.26 -3.10
C GLN A 216 -12.72 19.71 -3.01
N SER A 217 -12.09 20.08 -1.91
CA SER A 217 -11.66 21.45 -1.60
C SER A 217 -10.25 21.77 -2.09
N THR A 218 -9.50 20.75 -2.52
CA THR A 218 -8.20 20.89 -3.21
C THR A 218 -7.11 21.57 -2.39
N ASN A 219 -7.37 21.81 -1.12
CA ASN A 219 -6.39 22.27 -0.17
C ASN A 219 -5.66 21.08 0.41
N LYS A 220 -4.35 21.24 0.55
CA LYS A 220 -3.57 20.41 1.46
C LYS A 220 -4.14 20.61 2.86
N ILE A 221 -4.67 19.55 3.45
CA ILE A 221 -5.26 19.62 4.79
C ILE A 221 -4.13 19.56 5.82
N HIS A 222 -3.24 18.59 5.66
CA HIS A 222 -2.17 18.31 6.60
C HIS A 222 -0.88 17.94 5.88
N GLU A 223 0.25 18.36 6.46
CA GLU A 223 1.59 18.01 6.02
C GLU A 223 2.39 17.51 7.22
N LEU A 224 2.97 16.32 7.09
CA LEU A 224 4.13 15.96 7.89
C LEU A 224 5.36 16.53 7.25
N ARG A 225 6.16 17.21 8.06
CA ARG A 225 7.59 17.19 7.84
C ARG A 225 8.17 16.22 8.83
N ALA A 226 8.75 15.15 8.31
CA ALA A 226 9.60 14.32 9.11
C ALA A 226 10.86 15.16 9.39
N ASP A 227 11.12 15.51 10.65
CA ASP A 227 12.19 16.45 11.04
C ASP A 227 13.58 15.91 10.64
N SER A 228 13.97 16.12 9.38
CA SER A 228 15.16 15.54 8.71
C SER A 228 15.21 14.01 8.63
N THR A 229 14.07 13.32 8.81
CA THR A 229 14.01 11.85 8.80
C THR A 229 13.32 11.34 7.54
N HIS A 230 13.88 10.33 6.86
CA HIS A 230 13.28 9.81 5.64
C HIS A 230 11.97 9.06 5.95
N VAL A 231 10.91 9.35 5.19
CA VAL A 231 9.67 8.56 5.21
C VAL A 231 9.80 7.42 4.21
N TYR A 232 9.83 6.19 4.71
CA TYR A 232 9.94 4.99 3.86
C TYR A 232 8.59 4.58 3.27
N LYS A 233 7.54 4.62 4.09
CA LYS A 233 6.20 4.18 3.70
C LYS A 233 5.13 4.83 4.56
N SER A 234 3.98 5.12 3.97
CA SER A 234 2.79 5.54 4.69
C SER A 234 1.58 4.75 4.19
N GLN A 235 0.64 4.46 5.09
CA GLN A 235 -0.63 3.84 4.75
C GLN A 235 -1.76 4.50 5.54
N ILE A 236 -2.91 4.69 4.90
CA ILE A 236 -4.14 5.12 5.57
C ILE A 236 -4.89 3.91 6.12
N SER A 237 -5.54 4.08 7.27
CA SER A 237 -6.37 3.04 7.87
C SER A 237 -7.61 2.75 7.01
N PRO A 238 -8.17 1.52 7.09
CA PRO A 238 -9.37 1.13 6.36
C PRO A 238 -10.63 1.99 6.63
N ASN A 239 -10.68 2.66 7.78
CA ASN A 239 -11.75 3.62 8.10
C ASN A 239 -11.43 5.07 7.69
N GLY A 240 -10.26 5.32 7.11
CA GLY A 240 -9.82 6.65 6.68
C GLY A 240 -9.48 7.63 7.81
N HIS A 241 -9.62 7.25 9.08
CA HIS A 241 -9.46 8.15 10.24
C HIS A 241 -8.02 8.30 10.72
N SER A 242 -7.11 7.45 10.25
CA SER A 242 -5.72 7.52 10.66
C SER A 242 -4.74 7.18 9.56
N VAL A 243 -3.53 7.73 9.64
CA VAL A 243 -2.41 7.37 8.76
C VAL A 243 -1.29 6.87 9.65
N VAL A 244 -0.66 5.75 9.27
CA VAL A 244 0.59 5.30 9.88
C VAL A 244 1.72 5.61 8.92
N SER A 245 2.80 6.18 9.43
CA SER A 245 4.01 6.46 8.65
C SER A 245 5.22 5.81 9.32
N ALA A 246 5.97 5.04 8.51
CA ALA A 246 7.29 4.51 8.82
C ALA A 246 8.34 5.57 8.49
N LEU A 247 9.03 6.05 9.51
CA LEU A 247 10.11 7.03 9.39
C LEU A 247 11.45 6.40 9.76
N ASP A 248 12.54 7.07 9.43
CA ASP A 248 13.84 6.74 9.98
C ASP A 248 13.78 6.78 11.52
N ARG A 249 13.96 5.60 12.11
CA ARG A 249 13.93 5.32 13.56
C ARG A 249 12.62 5.56 14.30
N ALA A 250 11.52 5.88 13.62
CA ALA A 250 10.25 6.15 14.31
C ALA A 250 9.01 5.67 13.55
N ILE A 251 7.95 5.40 14.31
CA ILE A 251 6.59 5.19 13.79
C ILE A 251 5.72 6.30 14.32
N ARG A 252 5.07 7.05 13.41
CA ARG A 252 4.09 8.07 13.77
C ARG A 252 2.70 7.65 13.29
N LEU A 253 1.72 7.85 14.17
CA LEU A 253 0.30 7.71 13.89
C LEU A 253 -0.34 9.08 13.80
N TRP A 254 -1.27 9.19 12.87
CA TRP A 254 -1.95 10.42 12.52
C TRP A 254 -3.42 10.27 12.69
N ASP A 255 -4.07 11.30 13.17
CA ASP A 255 -5.51 11.47 12.99
C ASP A 255 -5.75 12.31 11.74
N THR A 256 -6.54 11.80 10.79
CA THR A 256 -6.77 12.47 9.50
C THR A 256 -7.72 13.66 9.58
N ASN A 257 -8.53 13.75 10.63
CA ASN A 257 -9.51 14.82 10.83
C ASN A 257 -8.89 16.04 11.51
N SER A 258 -8.03 15.81 12.51
CA SER A 258 -7.40 16.85 13.31
C SER A 258 -5.97 17.15 12.90
N GLY A 259 -5.33 16.26 12.15
CA GLY A 259 -3.90 16.33 11.83
C GLY A 259 -3.01 16.04 13.04
N ALA A 260 -3.58 15.60 14.16
CA ALA A 260 -2.83 15.30 15.37
C ALA A 260 -1.85 14.15 15.13
N ILE A 261 -0.61 14.35 15.55
CA ILE A 261 0.47 13.37 15.39
C ILE A 261 0.79 12.76 16.75
N THR A 262 0.83 11.43 16.80
CA THR A 262 1.30 10.67 17.95
C THR A 262 2.50 9.83 17.53
N THR A 263 3.67 10.09 18.11
CA THR A 263 4.80 9.18 17.96
C THR A 263 4.55 7.92 18.78
N LEU A 264 4.42 6.79 18.11
CA LEU A 264 4.11 5.51 18.76
C LEU A 264 5.35 4.83 19.31
N LYS A 265 6.48 4.95 18.60
CA LYS A 265 7.75 4.38 19.01
C LYS A 265 8.91 5.09 18.32
N GLU A 266 10.00 5.27 19.05
CA GLU A 266 11.27 5.83 18.56
C GLU A 266 12.42 4.84 18.82
N GLY A 267 13.55 5.07 18.16
CA GLY A 267 14.76 4.27 18.32
C GLY A 267 14.71 2.88 17.68
N ILE A 268 13.81 2.66 16.71
CA ILE A 268 13.75 1.38 15.98
C ILE A 268 14.81 1.38 14.88
N PRO A 269 15.84 0.51 14.94
CA PRO A 269 16.84 0.46 13.88
C PRO A 269 16.20 -0.15 12.64
N TYR A 270 15.97 0.69 11.62
CA TYR A 270 15.49 0.33 10.29
C TYR A 270 14.01 -0.11 10.23
N ILE A 271 13.19 0.64 9.50
CA ILE A 271 11.78 0.32 9.24
C ILE A 271 11.56 0.38 7.73
N ASN A 272 11.16 -0.73 7.12
CA ASN A 272 10.97 -0.81 5.68
C ASN A 272 9.50 -0.68 5.27
N ASP A 273 8.57 -1.17 6.10
CA ASP A 273 7.17 -1.20 5.74
C ASP A 273 6.24 -1.08 6.95
N VAL A 274 5.05 -0.53 6.73
CA VAL A 274 3.95 -0.46 7.70
C VAL A 274 2.65 -0.90 7.03
N LYS A 275 1.89 -1.77 7.71
CA LYS A 275 0.63 -2.32 7.16
C LYS A 275 -0.50 -2.41 8.17
N TYR A 276 -1.61 -1.70 7.95
CA TYR A 276 -2.83 -1.85 8.73
C TYR A 276 -3.47 -3.23 8.58
N SER A 277 -4.08 -3.71 9.67
CA SER A 277 -5.04 -4.80 9.65
C SER A 277 -6.32 -4.35 8.94
N HIS A 278 -7.08 -5.32 8.41
CA HIS A 278 -8.30 -5.05 7.63
C HIS A 278 -9.37 -4.27 8.43
N ASP A 279 -9.49 -4.56 9.73
CA ASP A 279 -10.40 -3.85 10.64
C ASP A 279 -9.84 -2.50 11.12
N GLY A 280 -8.61 -2.14 10.72
CA GLY A 280 -7.92 -0.92 11.12
C GLY A 280 -7.54 -0.86 12.60
N GLN A 281 -7.72 -1.94 13.37
CA GLN A 281 -7.45 -1.95 14.80
C GLN A 281 -5.96 -2.02 15.13
N PHE A 282 -5.17 -2.62 14.26
CA PHE A 282 -3.74 -2.82 14.43
C PHE A 282 -3.00 -2.48 13.14
N PHE A 283 -1.70 -2.31 13.23
CA PHE A 283 -0.82 -2.29 12.07
C PHE A 283 0.47 -3.03 12.41
N THR A 284 1.07 -3.63 11.39
CA THR A 284 2.33 -4.37 11.47
C THR A 284 3.44 -3.48 10.97
N VAL A 285 4.62 -3.60 11.57
CA VAL A 285 5.83 -2.89 11.14
C VAL A 285 6.88 -3.95 10.80
N ILE A 286 7.54 -3.79 9.66
CA ILE A 286 8.56 -4.72 9.13
C ILE A 286 9.90 -4.00 9.03
#